data_AF-A0AAJ4ARB1-F1
#
_entry.id   AF-A0AAJ4ARB1-F1
#
_cell.length_a   1.000
_cell.length_b   1.000
_cell.length_c   1.000
_cell.angle_alpha   90.00
_cell.angle_beta   90.00
_cell.angle_gamma   90.00
#
_symmetry.space_group_name_H-M   'P 1'
#
loop_
_entity.id
_entity.type
_entity.pdbx_description
1 polymer ?
#
loop_
_entity_poly.entity_id
_entity_poly.type
_entity_poly.pdbx_seq_one_letter_code
_entity_poly.pdbx_strand_id
1 'polypeptide(L)'
;MNSMVEAIKYPDRPEESRELLKVIKMSVVDKRKRLGWQDKELDIREVIGRWIDDRDGTSNKLTLFRQEDQIYLEIWSNDGCHSLDRMMSTETNEGLKLEDKGGNIFGEYFLLSDEHTLQICNSSECFYTVKAA
;
A
#
# COMPACT_ATOMS: atom_id res chain seq x y z
N MET A 1 -37.69 52.41 -0.93
CA MET A 1 -37.35 51.67 0.29
C MET A 1 -36.22 50.71 -0.07
N ASN A 2 -35.00 50.99 0.38
CA ASN A 2 -33.80 50.25 0.02
C ASN A 2 -33.35 49.37 1.20
N SER A 3 -32.85 48.18 0.85
CA SER A 3 -31.83 47.39 1.56
C SER A 3 -32.23 46.67 2.85
N MET A 4 -32.15 45.33 2.83
CA MET A 4 -30.98 44.61 3.38
C MET A 4 -31.22 43.10 3.23
N VAL A 5 -30.57 42.47 2.24
CA VAL A 5 -30.25 41.05 2.33
C VAL A 5 -28.79 41.02 2.72
N GLU A 6 -28.52 40.88 4.02
CA GLU A 6 -27.17 40.60 4.49
C GLU A 6 -26.73 39.26 3.90
N ALA A 7 -25.82 39.33 2.93
CA ALA A 7 -25.06 38.17 2.51
C ALA A 7 -24.24 37.70 3.71
N ILE A 8 -24.64 36.58 4.32
CA ILE A 8 -23.85 35.88 5.32
C ILE A 8 -22.52 35.48 4.65
N LYS A 9 -21.51 36.33 4.80
CA LYS A 9 -20.13 36.03 4.45
C LYS A 9 -19.61 35.13 5.56
N TYR A 10 -19.61 33.82 5.31
CA TYR A 10 -18.93 32.87 6.18
C TYR A 10 -17.43 33.18 6.15
N PRO A 11 -16.82 33.63 7.27
CA PRO A 11 -15.40 33.88 7.33
C PRO A 11 -14.65 32.54 7.23
N ASP A 12 -13.45 32.61 6.65
CA ASP A 12 -12.47 31.55 6.40
C ASP A 12 -12.83 30.12 6.87
N ARG A 13 -13.38 29.36 5.92
CA ARG A 13 -13.34 27.89 5.98
C ARG A 13 -11.90 27.41 6.23
N PRO A 14 -11.65 26.53 7.22
CA PRO A 14 -10.32 25.99 7.49
C PRO A 14 -9.76 25.34 6.23
N GLU A 15 -8.46 25.47 6.01
CA GLU A 15 -7.78 25.10 4.77
C GLU A 15 -8.07 23.65 4.33
N GLU A 16 -8.19 22.73 5.28
CA GLU A 16 -8.63 21.34 5.07
C GLU A 16 -9.97 21.23 4.32
N SER A 17 -10.94 22.07 4.67
CA SER A 17 -12.25 22.07 4.01
C SER A 17 -12.20 22.62 2.58
N ARG A 18 -11.22 23.47 2.26
CA ARG A 18 -10.98 23.97 0.89
C ARG A 18 -10.34 22.88 0.03
N GLU A 19 -9.41 22.11 0.59
CA GLU A 19 -8.79 20.96 -0.08
C GLU A 19 -9.81 19.85 -0.37
N LEU A 20 -10.68 19.52 0.59
CA LEU A 20 -11.77 18.56 0.38
C LEU A 20 -12.74 19.01 -0.73
N LEU A 21 -13.07 20.30 -0.80
CA LEU A 21 -13.94 20.83 -1.86
C LEU A 21 -13.28 20.78 -3.22
N LYS A 22 -11.95 20.98 -3.31
CA LYS A 22 -11.21 20.82 -4.57
C LYS A 22 -11.34 19.37 -5.04
N VAL A 23 -11.15 18.39 -4.16
CA VAL A 23 -11.28 16.96 -4.48
C VAL A 23 -12.71 16.61 -4.94
N ILE A 24 -13.73 17.08 -4.22
CA ILE A 24 -15.13 16.80 -4.56
C ILE A 24 -15.46 17.31 -5.97
N LYS A 25 -14.99 18.50 -6.32
CA LYS A 25 -15.21 19.15 -7.62
C LYS A 25 -14.38 18.58 -8.78
N MET A 26 -13.43 17.68 -8.52
CA MET A 26 -12.65 17.06 -9.60
C MET A 26 -13.54 16.16 -10.47
N SER A 27 -13.25 16.15 -11.77
CA SER A 27 -13.87 15.21 -12.70
C SER A 27 -13.49 13.77 -12.35
N VAL A 28 -14.32 12.81 -12.72
CA VAL A 28 -14.03 11.37 -12.51
C VAL A 28 -12.72 10.97 -13.20
N VAL A 29 -12.41 11.60 -14.34
CA VAL A 29 -11.16 11.38 -15.09
C VAL A 29 -9.95 11.89 -14.30
N ASP A 30 -10.04 13.09 -13.71
CA ASP A 30 -8.93 13.65 -12.94
C ASP A 30 -8.75 12.93 -11.60
N LYS A 31 -9.84 12.46 -10.98
CA LYS A 31 -9.78 11.56 -9.81
C LYS A 31 -9.05 10.26 -10.17
N ARG A 32 -9.36 9.66 -11.32
CA ARG A 32 -8.65 8.47 -11.84
C ARG A 32 -7.18 8.74 -12.17
N LYS A 33 -6.85 9.89 -12.75
CA LYS A 33 -5.45 10.32 -12.96
C LYS A 33 -4.71 10.54 -11.65
N ARG A 34 -5.40 11.00 -10.60
CA ARG A 34 -4.86 11.11 -9.24
C ARG A 34 -4.65 9.74 -8.59
N LEU A 35 -5.52 8.78 -8.84
CA LEU A 35 -5.29 7.37 -8.47
C LEU A 35 -4.09 6.79 -9.25
N GLY A 36 -3.89 7.23 -10.50
CA GLY A 36 -2.67 6.99 -11.28
C GLY A 36 -1.40 7.67 -10.75
N TRP A 37 -1.43 8.34 -9.59
CA TRP A 37 -0.20 8.74 -8.88
C TRP A 37 0.66 7.54 -8.46
N GLN A 38 0.09 6.33 -8.44
CA GLN A 38 0.87 5.09 -8.38
C GLN A 38 2.03 5.12 -9.38
N ASP A 39 1.80 5.52 -10.64
CA ASP A 39 2.85 5.50 -11.68
C ASP A 39 3.98 6.52 -11.45
N LYS A 40 3.73 7.60 -10.69
CA LYS A 40 4.76 8.63 -10.41
C LYS A 40 5.55 8.36 -9.13
N GLU A 41 5.03 7.57 -8.20
CA GLU A 41 5.81 7.03 -7.07
C GLU A 41 6.72 5.87 -7.50
N LEU A 42 6.45 5.22 -8.64
CA LEU A 42 7.28 4.14 -9.17
C LEU A 42 8.73 4.57 -9.46
N ASP A 43 8.99 5.83 -9.79
CA ASP A 43 10.35 6.33 -10.11
C ASP A 43 11.29 6.36 -8.89
N ILE A 44 10.76 6.27 -7.67
CA ILE A 44 11.55 6.28 -6.42
C ILE A 44 11.65 4.87 -5.80
N ARG A 45 10.75 3.96 -6.19
CA ARG A 45 10.63 2.63 -5.60
C ARG A 45 11.44 1.61 -6.39
N GLU A 46 12.46 1.05 -5.76
CA GLU A 46 13.18 -0.10 -6.30
C GLU A 46 12.35 -1.36 -6.04
N VAL A 47 11.65 -1.86 -7.06
CA VAL A 47 10.82 -3.05 -6.90
C VAL A 47 11.68 -4.31 -6.84
N ILE A 48 11.58 -5.02 -5.72
CA ILE A 48 12.29 -6.28 -5.47
C ILE A 48 11.53 -7.44 -6.14
N GLY A 49 10.20 -7.44 -6.07
CA GLY A 49 9.40 -8.44 -6.76
C GLY A 49 7.90 -8.23 -6.62
N ARG A 50 7.15 -9.04 -7.38
CA ARG A 50 5.69 -9.02 -7.44
C ARG A 50 5.14 -10.44 -7.47
N TRP A 51 4.10 -10.67 -6.68
CA TRP A 51 3.49 -11.98 -6.52
C TRP A 51 1.97 -11.89 -6.39
N ILE A 52 1.30 -13.02 -6.53
CA ILE A 52 -0.14 -13.22 -6.34
C ILE A 52 -0.34 -14.30 -5.28
N ASP A 53 -0.98 -13.92 -4.17
CA ASP A 53 -1.48 -14.85 -3.15
C ASP A 53 -2.94 -15.19 -3.47
N ASP A 54 -3.22 -16.47 -3.70
CA ASP A 54 -4.54 -16.96 -4.10
C ASP A 54 -5.14 -18.00 -3.13
N ARG A 55 -4.61 -18.11 -1.91
CA ARG A 55 -4.97 -19.15 -0.93
C ARG A 55 -6.46 -19.24 -0.61
N ASP A 56 -7.15 -18.10 -0.52
CA ASP A 56 -8.55 -18.05 -0.06
C ASP A 56 -9.54 -17.72 -1.19
N GLY A 57 -9.15 -17.99 -2.44
CA GLY A 57 -9.94 -17.61 -3.63
C GLY A 57 -10.02 -16.09 -3.86
N THR A 58 -9.37 -15.31 -2.99
CA THR A 58 -9.12 -13.88 -3.17
C THR A 58 -7.71 -13.73 -3.71
N SER A 59 -7.56 -13.21 -4.93
CA SER A 59 -6.24 -12.95 -5.50
C SER A 59 -5.72 -11.63 -4.97
N ASN A 60 -4.85 -11.69 -3.97
CA ASN A 60 -4.15 -10.52 -3.47
C ASN A 60 -2.87 -10.33 -4.29
N LYS A 61 -2.62 -9.09 -4.73
CA LYS A 61 -1.36 -8.73 -5.40
C LYS A 61 -0.39 -8.20 -4.36
N LEU A 62 0.77 -8.82 -4.27
CA LEU A 62 1.84 -8.45 -3.36
C LEU A 62 2.94 -7.77 -4.17
N THR A 63 3.40 -6.60 -3.71
CA THR A 63 4.58 -5.92 -4.24
C THR A 63 5.55 -5.65 -3.11
N LEU A 64 6.76 -6.20 -3.20
CA LEU A 64 7.84 -5.88 -2.29
C LEU A 64 8.78 -4.87 -2.96
N PHE A 65 9.09 -3.78 -2.28
CA PHE A 65 9.96 -2.75 -2.82
C PHE A 65 10.81 -2.08 -1.75
N ARG A 66 11.91 -1.48 -2.18
CA ARG A 66 12.77 -0.64 -1.36
C ARG A 66 12.53 0.83 -1.67
N GLN A 67 12.42 1.64 -0.62
CA GLN A 67 12.31 3.10 -0.69
C GLN A 67 13.04 3.70 0.51
N GLU A 68 13.96 4.65 0.28
CA GLU A 68 14.71 5.34 1.34
C GLU A 68 15.38 4.39 2.35
N ASP A 69 16.03 3.33 1.84
CA ASP A 69 16.71 2.29 2.64
C ASP A 69 15.78 1.46 3.55
N GLN A 70 14.48 1.48 3.25
CA GLN A 70 13.46 0.68 3.95
C GLN A 70 12.78 -0.26 2.98
N ILE A 71 12.41 -1.44 3.47
CA ILE A 71 11.63 -2.42 2.72
C ILE A 71 10.16 -2.28 3.09
N TYR A 72 9.32 -2.28 2.08
CA TYR A 72 7.87 -2.21 2.22
C TYR A 72 7.22 -3.37 1.48
N LEU A 73 6.17 -3.91 2.08
CA LEU A 73 5.25 -4.84 1.46
C LEU A 73 3.93 -4.11 1.21
N GLU A 74 3.54 -4.05 -0.06
CA GLU A 74 2.24 -3.53 -0.48
C GLU A 74 1.34 -4.68 -0.90
N ILE A 75 0.12 -4.70 -0.36
CA ILE A 75 -0.90 -5.71 -0.68
C ILE A 75 -2.13 -5.01 -1.24
N TRP A 76 -2.56 -5.42 -2.43
CA TRP A 76 -3.81 -5.00 -3.05
C TRP A 76 -4.75 -6.20 -3.16
N SER A 77 -5.87 -6.14 -2.45
CA SER A 77 -6.92 -7.14 -2.56
C SER A 77 -7.92 -6.78 -3.67
N ASN A 78 -8.60 -7.80 -4.19
CA ASN A 78 -9.54 -7.65 -5.31
C ASN A 78 -10.77 -6.78 -4.99
N ASP A 79 -11.11 -6.61 -3.71
CA ASP A 79 -12.18 -5.72 -3.24
C ASP A 79 -11.76 -4.24 -3.23
N GLY A 80 -10.51 -3.95 -3.58
CA GLY A 80 -9.93 -2.60 -3.61
C GLY A 80 -9.35 -2.16 -2.28
N CYS A 81 -9.33 -3.01 -1.26
CA CYS A 81 -8.57 -2.73 -0.04
C CYS A 81 -7.06 -2.80 -0.32
N HIS A 82 -6.32 -2.05 0.49
CA HIS A 82 -4.88 -1.85 0.33
C HIS A 82 -4.23 -1.80 1.70
N SER A 83 -3.11 -2.50 1.85
CA SER A 83 -2.18 -2.31 2.96
C SER A 83 -0.79 -1.96 2.44
N LEU A 84 -0.07 -1.17 3.23
CA LEU A 84 1.32 -0.82 2.99
C LEU A 84 2.07 -0.91 4.32
N ASP A 85 2.84 -1.98 4.46
CA ASP A 85 3.47 -2.36 5.70
C ASP A 85 4.98 -2.23 5.58
N ARG A 86 5.62 -1.64 6.60
CA ARG A 86 7.08 -1.54 6.65
C ARG A 86 7.64 -2.84 7.23
N MET A 87 8.58 -3.42 6.53
CA MET A 87 9.17 -4.71 6.92
C MET A 87 10.47 -4.50 7.69
N MET A 88 10.66 -5.28 8.74
CA MET A 88 11.95 -5.61 9.31
C MET A 88 12.55 -6.75 8.51
N SER A 89 13.79 -6.57 8.04
CA SER A 89 14.49 -7.57 7.24
C SER A 89 15.66 -8.17 8.01
N THR A 90 15.73 -9.49 8.05
CA THR A 90 16.85 -10.23 8.66
C THR A 90 17.40 -11.21 7.64
N GLU A 91 18.70 -11.14 7.34
CA GLU A 91 19.36 -12.14 6.50
C GLU A 91 19.45 -13.48 7.24
N THR A 92 19.14 -14.55 6.52
CA THR A 92 19.21 -15.93 6.99
C THR A 92 19.90 -16.79 5.94
N ASN A 93 20.25 -18.03 6.29
CA ASN A 93 20.85 -18.96 5.33
C ASN A 93 19.90 -19.35 4.18
N GLU A 94 18.59 -19.11 4.33
CA GLU A 94 17.56 -19.48 3.35
C GLU A 94 17.10 -18.26 2.53
N GLY A 95 17.64 -17.07 2.82
CA GLY A 95 17.28 -15.81 2.17
C GLY A 95 16.90 -14.72 3.17
N LEU A 96 16.14 -13.74 2.71
CA LEU A 96 15.73 -12.58 3.48
C LEU A 96 14.40 -12.84 4.21
N LYS A 97 14.45 -12.93 5.52
CA LYS A 97 13.26 -12.99 6.38
C LYS A 97 12.67 -11.58 6.54
N LEU A 98 11.38 -11.44 6.30
CA LEU A 98 10.63 -10.18 6.31
C LEU A 98 9.49 -10.27 7.31
N GLU A 99 9.54 -9.44 8.34
CA GLU A 99 8.56 -9.37 9.43
C GLU A 99 7.92 -7.98 9.45
N ASP A 100 6.61 -7.88 9.69
CA ASP A 100 5.98 -6.58 9.87
C ASP A 100 6.56 -5.85 11.09
N LYS A 101 7.05 -4.62 10.89
CA LYS A 101 7.57 -3.77 11.95
C LYS A 101 6.51 -3.39 12.99
N GLY A 102 5.23 -3.34 12.59
CA GLY A 102 4.09 -3.16 13.50
C GLY A 102 3.91 -4.33 14.48
N GLY A 103 4.58 -5.46 14.20
CA GLY A 103 4.48 -6.69 14.96
C GLY A 103 3.28 -7.52 14.50
N ASN A 104 3.52 -8.78 14.16
CA ASN A 104 2.47 -9.74 13.86
C ASN A 104 2.25 -10.68 15.06
N ILE A 105 1.08 -10.62 15.69
CA ILE A 105 0.73 -11.50 16.82
C ILE A 105 0.49 -12.96 16.41
N PHE A 106 0.34 -13.23 15.12
CA PHE A 106 0.16 -14.58 14.57
C PHE A 106 1.50 -15.27 14.27
N GLY A 107 2.63 -14.52 14.35
CA GLY A 107 3.97 -15.06 14.11
C GLY A 107 4.26 -15.43 12.66
N GLU A 108 3.42 -14.98 11.72
CA GLU A 108 3.65 -15.18 10.30
C GLU A 108 4.67 -14.16 9.77
N TYR A 109 5.53 -14.62 8.87
CA TYR A 109 6.55 -13.82 8.20
C TYR A 109 6.69 -14.27 6.74
N PHE A 110 7.32 -13.43 5.94
CA PHE A 110 7.67 -13.77 4.56
C PHE A 110 9.14 -14.15 4.47
N LEU A 111 9.45 -15.17 3.68
CA LEU A 111 10.83 -15.56 3.36
C LEU A 111 11.05 -15.34 1.86
N LEU A 112 11.93 -14.41 1.52
CA LEU A 112 12.37 -14.15 0.15
C LEU A 112 13.69 -14.87 -0.09
N SER A 113 13.65 -15.93 -0.87
CA SER A 113 14.86 -16.65 -1.31
C SER A 113 15.68 -15.85 -2.32
N ASP A 114 16.94 -16.22 -2.50
CA ASP A 114 17.84 -15.64 -3.51
C ASP A 114 17.31 -15.83 -4.95
N GLU A 115 16.51 -16.87 -5.19
CA GLU A 115 15.84 -17.14 -6.46
C GLU A 115 14.57 -16.31 -6.67
N HIS A 116 14.33 -15.29 -5.83
CA HIS A 116 13.15 -14.43 -5.88
C HIS A 116 11.81 -15.16 -5.67
N THR A 117 11.86 -16.34 -5.05
CA THR A 117 10.67 -17.04 -4.58
C THR A 117 10.27 -16.47 -3.22
N LEU A 118 8.99 -16.10 -3.09
CA LEU A 118 8.41 -15.58 -1.84
C LEU A 118 7.57 -16.67 -1.17
N GLN A 119 7.89 -16.98 0.07
CA GLN A 119 7.17 -17.96 0.88
C GLN A 119 6.53 -17.28 2.09
N ILE A 120 5.42 -17.86 2.55
CA ILE A 120 4.73 -17.47 3.78
C ILE A 120 4.98 -18.56 4.80
N CYS A 121 5.51 -18.16 5.94
CA CYS A 121 6.01 -19.05 6.96
C CYS A 121 5.48 -18.65 8.34
N ASN A 122 5.49 -19.59 9.26
CA ASN A 122 5.22 -19.37 10.68
C ASN A 122 6.38 -19.95 11.52
N SER A 123 6.21 -20.05 12.83
CA SER A 123 7.25 -20.58 13.73
C SER A 123 7.64 -22.04 13.47
N SER A 124 6.80 -22.80 12.75
CA SER A 124 6.95 -24.24 12.56
C SER A 124 7.42 -24.60 11.15
N GLU A 125 6.89 -23.93 10.12
CA GLU A 125 7.19 -24.24 8.72
C GLU A 125 6.85 -23.10 7.76
N CYS A 126 7.36 -23.20 6.53
CA CYS A 126 6.90 -22.42 5.38
C CYS A 126 5.77 -23.18 4.67
N PHE A 127 4.53 -22.73 4.89
CA PHE A 127 3.33 -23.48 4.52
C PHE A 127 2.76 -23.10 3.16
N TYR A 128 3.24 -22.00 2.55
CA TYR A 128 2.79 -21.58 1.22
C TYR A 128 3.87 -20.84 0.45
N THR A 129 3.89 -21.05 -0.87
CA THR A 129 4.76 -20.31 -1.80
C THR A 129 3.89 -19.46 -2.71
N VAL A 130 4.11 -18.15 -2.69
CA VAL A 130 3.33 -17.17 -3.44
C VAL A 130 3.72 -17.23 -4.92
N LYS A 131 2.74 -17.16 -5.82
CA LYS A 131 3.00 -17.27 -7.26
C LYS A 131 3.58 -15.97 -7.80
N ALA A 132 4.64 -16.04 -8.61
CA ALA A 132 5.11 -14.85 -9.32
C ALA A 132 3.99 -14.25 -10.19
N ALA A 133 3.88 -12.92 -10.18
CA ALA A 133 2.84 -12.17 -10.91
C ALA A 133 3.19 -11.95 -12.39
#